data_AF-A0A7S0NNV6-F1
#
_entry.id   AF-A0A7S0NNV6-F1
#
_cell.length_a   1.000
_cell.length_b   1.000
_cell.length_c   1.000
_cell.angle_alpha   90.00
_cell.angle_beta   90.00
_cell.angle_gamma   90.00
#
_symmetry.space_group_name_H-M   'P 1'
#
loop_
_entity.id
_entity.type
_entity.pdbx_description
1 polymer ?
#
loop_
_entity_poly.entity_id
_entity_poly.type
_entity_poly.pdbx_seq_one_letter_code
_entity_poly.pdbx_strand_id
1 'polypeptide(L)'
;SGALAPATLRVWAAKVADPLLAADARDVLEALAAVPACLPPLHRLAVPTLSGVLAAPDRQGPMLVESTLDLLGGLLKPAAKAEARAAHAACFRHVVALAVTSDDAGVLQSAAECLRAFLRSGGVESLAWGVDGTGGGGEVLRSYLDAAARLLSPSLEDGASAFAAPLLGQMLRRLPGEIAPILPEIVSAVVARVARARQPNLIAALMSIFARLAHADCDALVGLLAQMPVPSGDEPETREDGVAPSRNALELVLRAWCAYQPDVQGAFDIKLTTSALAALLASGNPALDAVGVRGELVIETGETGQRAIRTRAKARATGPDRYTTVPAATKILELLADAVLEAQEAALAGGGGGDDEWESEGDSDGDDDGDDGDGGGS
;
A
#
# COMPACT_ATOMS: atom_id res chain seq x y z
N SER A 1 33.75 3.10 -7.89
CA SER A 1 32.66 4.05 -8.25
C SER A 1 33.05 5.06 -9.34
N GLY A 2 34.22 5.72 -9.25
CA GLY A 2 34.54 6.94 -10.02
C GLY A 2 34.37 6.93 -11.56
N ALA A 3 34.57 5.79 -12.23
CA ALA A 3 34.34 5.67 -13.69
C ALA A 3 33.05 4.93 -14.05
N LEU A 4 32.64 3.98 -13.19
CA LEU A 4 31.49 3.11 -13.45
C LEU A 4 30.16 3.87 -13.31
N ALA A 5 29.94 4.59 -12.20
CA ALA A 5 28.67 5.29 -11.96
C ALA A 5 28.32 6.32 -13.06
N PRO A 6 29.24 7.20 -13.51
CA PRO A 6 28.93 8.14 -14.60
C PRO A 6 28.69 7.47 -15.95
N ALA A 7 29.33 6.32 -16.22
CA ALA A 7 29.10 5.57 -17.45
C ALA A 7 27.72 4.89 -17.41
N THR A 8 27.40 4.20 -16.32
CA THR A 8 26.12 3.52 -16.13
C THR A 8 24.96 4.50 -16.14
N LEU A 9 25.05 5.64 -15.45
CA LEU A 9 23.99 6.66 -15.44
C LEU A 9 23.73 7.23 -16.85
N ARG A 10 24.77 7.41 -17.67
CA ARG A 10 24.63 7.85 -19.07
C ARG A 10 23.96 6.79 -19.94
N VAL A 11 24.35 5.52 -19.77
CA VAL A 11 23.74 4.40 -20.50
C VAL A 11 22.26 4.28 -20.13
N TRP A 12 21.95 4.29 -18.84
CA TRP A 12 20.58 4.27 -18.32
C TRP A 12 19.72 5.39 -18.95
N ALA A 13 20.17 6.65 -18.84
CA ALA A 13 19.41 7.79 -19.37
C ALA A 13 19.23 7.72 -20.90
N ALA A 14 20.23 7.24 -21.63
CA ALA A 14 20.17 7.13 -23.10
C ALA A 14 19.36 5.93 -23.60
N LYS A 15 19.13 4.92 -22.75
CA LYS A 15 18.52 3.63 -23.11
C LYS A 15 17.32 3.27 -22.24
N VAL A 16 16.69 4.25 -21.61
CA VAL A 16 15.55 4.05 -20.70
C VAL A 16 14.35 3.36 -21.36
N ALA A 17 14.20 3.50 -22.68
CA ALA A 17 13.15 2.83 -23.46
C ALA A 17 13.46 1.35 -23.78
N ASP A 18 14.70 0.90 -23.54
CA ASP A 18 15.09 -0.51 -23.64
C ASP A 18 14.98 -1.14 -22.24
N PRO A 19 13.97 -1.97 -21.97
CA PRO A 19 13.68 -2.45 -20.61
C PRO A 19 14.81 -3.31 -20.04
N LEU A 20 15.57 -4.01 -20.89
CA LEU A 20 16.68 -4.85 -20.43
C LEU A 20 17.88 -3.97 -20.03
N LEU A 21 18.27 -3.04 -20.89
CA LEU A 21 19.39 -2.15 -20.60
C LEU A 21 19.09 -1.19 -19.46
N ALA A 22 17.84 -0.73 -19.34
CA ALA A 22 17.41 0.12 -18.24
C ALA A 22 17.45 -0.63 -16.90
N ALA A 23 16.97 -1.88 -16.87
CA ALA A 23 17.02 -2.75 -15.69
C ALA A 23 18.47 -3.06 -15.28
N ASP A 24 19.30 -3.56 -16.21
CA ASP A 24 20.70 -3.88 -15.93
C ASP A 24 21.48 -2.66 -15.41
N ALA A 25 21.24 -1.48 -15.99
CA ALA A 25 21.89 -0.26 -15.55
C ALA A 25 21.40 0.19 -14.16
N ARG A 26 20.11 0.02 -13.85
CA ARG A 26 19.55 0.26 -12.52
C ARG A 26 20.17 -0.69 -11.50
N ASP A 27 20.24 -1.98 -11.80
CA ASP A 27 20.81 -3.00 -10.91
C ASP A 27 22.27 -2.69 -10.56
N VAL A 28 23.07 -2.25 -11.55
CA VAL A 28 24.45 -1.81 -11.30
C VAL A 28 24.50 -0.58 -10.38
N LEU A 29 23.59 0.38 -10.56
CA LEU A 29 23.52 1.58 -9.70
C LEU A 29 23.05 1.22 -8.28
N GLU A 30 22.08 0.32 -8.12
CA GLU A 30 21.60 -0.17 -6.83
C GLU A 30 22.67 -1.00 -6.12
N ALA A 31 23.39 -1.87 -6.83
CA ALA A 31 24.53 -2.61 -6.29
C ALA A 31 25.66 -1.67 -5.83
N LEU A 32 25.90 -0.57 -6.56
CA LEU A 32 26.84 0.46 -6.12
C LEU A 32 26.32 1.21 -4.88
N ALA A 33 25.02 1.49 -4.81
CA ALA A 33 24.40 2.14 -3.66
C ALA A 33 24.45 1.26 -2.40
N ALA A 34 24.38 -0.07 -2.56
CA ALA A 34 24.52 -1.03 -1.47
C ALA A 34 25.93 -1.08 -0.86
N VAL A 35 26.94 -0.50 -1.52
CA VAL A 35 28.30 -0.36 -0.97
C VAL A 35 28.43 0.99 -0.25
N PRO A 36 28.59 1.02 1.11
CA PRO A 36 28.57 2.27 1.88
C PRO A 36 29.59 3.32 1.39
N ALA A 37 30.78 2.89 0.96
CA ALA A 37 31.82 3.78 0.43
C ALA A 37 31.47 4.41 -0.93
N CYS A 38 30.56 3.81 -1.69
CA CYS A 38 30.13 4.26 -3.02
C CYS A 38 28.88 5.14 -2.96
N LEU A 39 28.08 5.03 -1.90
CA LEU A 39 26.78 5.69 -1.78
C LEU A 39 26.88 7.23 -1.78
N PRO A 40 27.67 7.90 -0.91
CA PRO A 40 27.78 9.36 -0.94
C PRO A 40 28.26 9.95 -2.30
N PRO A 41 29.33 9.43 -2.95
CA PRO A 41 29.72 9.94 -4.26
C PRO A 41 28.70 9.62 -5.36
N LEU A 42 27.97 8.50 -5.27
CA LEU A 42 26.89 8.18 -6.20
C LEU A 42 25.72 9.17 -6.06
N HIS A 43 25.28 9.48 -4.83
CA HIS A 43 24.23 10.46 -4.58
C HIS A 43 24.62 11.85 -5.09
N ARG A 44 25.84 12.32 -4.79
CA ARG A 44 26.34 13.62 -5.29
C ARG A 44 26.36 13.71 -6.82
N LEU A 45 26.55 12.58 -7.50
CA LEU A 45 26.54 12.51 -8.96
C LEU A 45 25.11 12.43 -9.51
N ALA A 46 24.29 11.52 -8.99
CA ALA A 46 23.00 11.17 -9.58
C ALA A 46 21.91 12.18 -9.23
N VAL A 47 21.78 12.57 -7.95
CA VAL A 47 20.64 13.38 -7.46
C VAL A 47 20.43 14.68 -8.25
N PRO A 48 21.47 15.48 -8.57
CA PRO A 48 21.27 16.70 -9.37
C PRO A 48 20.74 16.42 -10.78
N THR A 49 21.20 15.33 -11.41
CA THR A 49 20.71 14.90 -12.72
C THR A 49 19.25 14.45 -12.66
N LEU A 50 18.90 13.64 -11.66
CA LEU A 50 17.52 13.17 -11.45
C LEU A 50 16.58 14.34 -11.18
N SER A 51 16.97 15.26 -10.28
CA SER A 51 16.22 16.50 -10.02
C SER A 51 15.98 17.31 -11.29
N GLY A 52 17.00 17.46 -12.15
CA GLY A 52 16.87 18.16 -13.43
C GLY A 52 15.86 17.54 -14.40
N VAL A 53 15.76 16.21 -14.43
CA VAL A 53 14.75 15.49 -15.21
C VAL A 53 13.35 15.75 -14.63
N LEU A 54 13.18 15.59 -13.32
CA LEU A 54 11.90 15.76 -12.62
C LEU A 54 11.40 17.21 -12.63
N ALA A 55 12.29 18.19 -12.76
CA ALA A 55 11.93 19.60 -12.82
C ALA A 55 11.27 20.02 -14.15
N ALA A 56 11.39 19.22 -15.20
CA ALA A 56 10.81 19.51 -16.51
C ALA A 56 10.25 18.24 -17.16
N PRO A 57 9.23 17.60 -16.57
CA PRO A 57 8.73 16.28 -17.00
C PRO A 57 8.22 16.30 -18.45
N ASP A 58 7.53 17.37 -18.86
CA ASP A 58 6.97 17.51 -20.23
C ASP A 58 8.04 17.62 -21.33
N ARG A 59 9.30 17.87 -20.94
CA ARG A 59 10.43 17.99 -21.88
C ARG A 59 11.25 16.70 -21.99
N GLN A 60 10.88 15.67 -21.23
CA GLN A 60 11.63 14.42 -21.18
C GLN A 60 11.13 13.45 -22.24
N GLY A 61 12.00 12.52 -22.62
CA GLY A 61 11.60 11.38 -23.44
C GLY A 61 10.63 10.45 -22.69
N PRO A 62 9.93 9.56 -23.42
CA PRO A 62 9.05 8.56 -22.81
C PRO A 62 9.84 7.70 -21.82
N MET A 63 9.18 7.24 -20.75
CA MET A 63 9.74 6.39 -19.69
C MET A 63 10.83 7.04 -18.81
N LEU A 64 11.36 8.22 -19.18
CA LEU A 64 12.47 8.81 -18.44
C LEU A 64 12.03 9.34 -17.06
N VAL A 65 10.82 9.89 -16.96
CA VAL A 65 10.29 10.44 -15.70
C VAL A 65 10.02 9.33 -14.68
N GLU A 66 9.23 8.31 -15.04
CA GLU A 66 8.97 7.13 -14.19
C GLU A 66 10.26 6.41 -13.80
N SER A 67 11.17 6.16 -14.75
CA SER A 67 12.45 5.52 -14.45
C SER A 67 13.32 6.35 -13.51
N THR A 68 13.24 7.68 -13.58
CA THR A 68 13.97 8.58 -12.68
C THR A 68 13.44 8.50 -11.26
N LEU A 69 12.12 8.44 -11.09
CA LEU A 69 11.47 8.24 -9.80
C LEU A 69 11.85 6.88 -9.20
N ASP A 70 11.86 5.85 -10.03
CA ASP A 70 12.26 4.49 -9.70
C ASP A 70 13.72 4.39 -9.24
N LEU A 71 14.65 4.97 -10.02
CA LEU A 71 16.06 5.01 -9.66
C LEU A 71 16.26 5.80 -8.36
N LEU A 72 15.58 6.94 -8.20
CA LEU A 72 15.63 7.72 -6.96
C LEU A 72 15.15 6.90 -5.75
N GLY A 73 14.02 6.19 -5.89
CA GLY A 73 13.51 5.27 -4.87
C GLY A 73 14.49 4.16 -4.52
N GLY A 74 15.17 3.58 -5.52
CA GLY A 74 16.24 2.60 -5.33
C GLY A 74 17.44 3.16 -4.57
N LEU A 75 17.91 4.36 -4.93
CA LEU A 75 19.03 5.04 -4.26
C LEU A 75 18.71 5.45 -2.82
N LEU A 76 17.43 5.66 -2.49
CA LEU A 76 16.94 5.92 -1.14
C LEU A 76 16.91 4.65 -0.27
N LYS A 77 16.89 3.43 -0.84
CA LYS A 77 16.86 2.18 -0.05
C LYS A 77 18.01 2.07 0.96
N PRO A 78 19.28 2.17 0.55
CA PRO A 78 20.43 2.14 1.46
C PRO A 78 20.85 3.52 1.97
N ALA A 79 20.07 4.59 1.72
CA ALA A 79 20.49 5.96 2.03
C ALA A 79 20.56 6.21 3.54
N ALA A 80 21.70 6.72 4.01
CA ALA A 80 21.75 7.30 5.35
C ALA A 80 21.01 8.65 5.40
N LYS A 81 20.72 9.14 6.62
CA LYS A 81 19.91 10.35 6.83
C LYS A 81 20.43 11.58 6.05
N ALA A 82 21.74 11.75 5.94
CA ALA A 82 22.34 12.88 5.23
C ALA A 82 22.05 12.84 3.72
N GLU A 83 22.23 11.67 3.10
CA GLU A 83 21.94 11.42 1.69
C GLU A 83 20.43 11.54 1.40
N ALA A 84 19.59 10.95 2.26
CA ALA A 84 18.13 11.05 2.13
C ALA A 84 17.66 12.52 2.20
N ARG A 85 18.20 13.31 3.12
CA ARG A 85 17.89 14.74 3.25
C ARG A 85 18.36 15.54 2.03
N ALA A 86 19.53 15.24 1.48
CA ALA A 86 20.02 15.90 0.26
C ALA A 86 19.15 15.57 -0.95
N ALA A 87 18.75 14.30 -1.12
CA ALA A 87 17.81 13.87 -2.15
C ALA A 87 16.44 14.52 -1.97
N HIS A 88 15.94 14.63 -0.73
CA HIS A 88 14.68 15.29 -0.42
C HIS A 88 14.71 16.76 -0.84
N ALA A 89 15.73 17.51 -0.42
CA ALA A 89 15.90 18.92 -0.77
C ALA A 89 15.95 19.16 -2.28
N ALA A 90 16.51 18.23 -3.05
CA ALA A 90 16.63 18.36 -4.50
C ALA A 90 15.39 17.92 -5.27
N CYS A 91 14.68 16.88 -4.80
CA CYS A 91 13.70 16.16 -5.62
C CYS A 91 12.27 16.18 -5.06
N PHE A 92 12.06 16.30 -3.74
CA PHE A 92 10.78 16.01 -3.09
C PHE A 92 9.60 16.79 -3.70
N ARG A 93 9.72 18.12 -3.84
CA ARG A 93 8.69 18.97 -4.46
C ARG A 93 8.26 18.50 -5.86
N HIS A 94 9.20 17.98 -6.65
CA HIS A 94 8.94 17.54 -8.01
C HIS A 94 8.20 16.20 -8.00
N VAL A 95 8.56 15.31 -7.08
CA VAL A 95 7.85 14.04 -6.85
C VAL A 95 6.42 14.30 -6.38
N VAL A 96 6.22 15.22 -5.43
CA VAL A 96 4.88 15.63 -4.96
C VAL A 96 4.05 16.20 -6.10
N ALA A 97 4.63 17.12 -6.90
CA ALA A 97 3.93 17.68 -8.05
C ALA A 97 3.45 16.57 -9.00
N LEU A 98 4.32 15.62 -9.36
CA LEU A 98 3.95 14.49 -10.21
C LEU A 98 2.86 13.61 -9.58
N ALA A 99 2.94 13.31 -8.29
CA ALA A 99 1.93 12.51 -7.59
C ALA A 99 0.54 13.18 -7.54
N VAL A 100 0.49 14.51 -7.55
CA VAL A 100 -0.76 15.28 -7.45
C VAL A 100 -1.33 15.64 -8.82
N THR A 101 -0.48 15.89 -9.83
CA THR A 101 -0.90 16.46 -11.12
C THR A 101 -0.80 15.51 -12.31
N SER A 102 -0.06 14.40 -12.22
CA SER A 102 0.07 13.46 -13.34
C SER A 102 -1.24 12.74 -13.62
N ASP A 103 -1.52 12.52 -14.91
CA ASP A 103 -2.59 11.64 -15.39
C ASP A 103 -2.03 10.33 -15.98
N ASP A 104 -0.71 10.17 -15.99
CA ASP A 104 -0.04 8.92 -16.38
C ASP A 104 0.09 7.97 -15.18
N ALA A 105 -0.46 6.76 -15.31
CA ALA A 105 -0.50 5.77 -14.25
C ALA A 105 0.88 5.26 -13.83
N GLY A 106 1.83 5.12 -14.77
CA GLY A 106 3.20 4.68 -14.48
C GLY A 106 3.99 5.74 -13.70
N VAL A 107 3.80 7.01 -14.04
CA VAL A 107 4.35 8.15 -13.29
C VAL A 107 3.71 8.23 -11.90
N LEU A 108 2.38 8.08 -11.78
CA LEU A 108 1.70 8.10 -10.48
C LEU A 108 2.18 6.97 -9.56
N GLN A 109 2.32 5.76 -10.10
CA GLN A 109 2.90 4.61 -9.41
C GLN A 109 4.30 4.94 -8.88
N SER A 110 5.19 5.35 -9.77
CA SER A 110 6.59 5.59 -9.44
C SER A 110 6.74 6.76 -8.47
N ALA A 111 5.86 7.78 -8.57
CA ALA A 111 5.85 8.92 -7.68
C ALA A 111 5.38 8.54 -6.27
N ALA A 112 4.29 7.77 -6.15
CA ALA A 112 3.82 7.24 -4.87
C ALA A 112 4.90 6.39 -4.18
N GLU A 113 5.60 5.56 -4.94
CA GLU A 113 6.64 4.67 -4.41
C GLU A 113 7.90 5.44 -4.03
N CYS A 114 8.23 6.50 -4.77
CA CYS A 114 9.31 7.40 -4.40
C CYS A 114 8.97 8.22 -3.13
N LEU A 115 7.72 8.67 -2.97
CA LEU A 115 7.24 9.32 -1.74
C LEU A 115 7.35 8.37 -0.54
N ARG A 116 6.92 7.11 -0.74
CA ARG A 116 7.07 6.03 0.25
C ARG A 116 8.54 5.82 0.61
N ALA A 117 9.45 5.82 -0.37
CA ALA A 117 10.88 5.68 -0.14
C ALA A 117 11.48 6.86 0.64
N PHE A 118 11.05 8.10 0.36
CA PHE A 118 11.43 9.27 1.16
C PHE A 118 10.99 9.12 2.62
N LEU A 119 9.74 8.72 2.83
CA LEU A 119 9.21 8.60 4.18
C LEU A 119 9.86 7.45 4.96
N ARG A 120 10.19 6.35 4.28
CA ARG A 120 10.97 5.25 4.86
C ARG A 120 12.34 5.75 5.32
N SER A 121 13.06 6.46 4.46
CA SER A 121 14.44 6.89 4.72
C SER A 121 14.53 8.04 5.72
N GLY A 122 13.56 8.95 5.72
CA GLY A 122 13.59 10.15 6.55
C GLY A 122 12.72 10.09 7.81
N GLY A 123 11.72 9.19 7.87
CA GLY A 123 10.82 9.06 9.01
C GLY A 123 10.13 10.37 9.40
N VAL A 124 9.81 10.53 10.68
CA VAL A 124 9.20 11.75 11.23
C VAL A 124 10.10 12.98 11.10
N GLU A 125 11.42 12.81 11.15
CA GLU A 125 12.38 13.91 11.00
C GLU A 125 12.27 14.60 9.64
N SER A 126 11.85 13.86 8.60
CA SER A 126 11.66 14.42 7.26
C SER A 126 10.65 15.55 7.21
N LEU A 127 9.70 15.58 8.15
CA LEU A 127 8.70 16.63 8.22
C LEU A 127 9.33 18.01 8.47
N ALA A 128 10.45 18.07 9.19
CA ALA A 128 11.15 19.32 9.49
C ALA A 128 12.05 19.82 8.33
N TRP A 129 12.23 19.02 7.27
CA TRP A 129 13.15 19.36 6.17
C TRP A 129 12.57 20.39 5.21
N GLY A 130 11.25 20.57 5.20
CA GLY A 130 10.54 21.48 4.30
C GLY A 130 10.48 20.97 2.85
N VAL A 131 9.45 21.36 2.11
CA VAL A 131 9.18 20.87 0.73
C VAL A 131 10.33 21.18 -0.24
N ASP A 132 10.97 22.35 -0.08
CA ASP A 132 12.10 22.81 -0.90
C ASP A 132 13.48 22.53 -0.27
N GLY A 133 13.53 21.77 0.84
CA GLY A 133 14.77 21.52 1.59
C GLY A 133 15.27 22.70 2.44
N THR A 134 14.61 23.85 2.35
CA THR A 134 14.73 24.94 3.31
C THR A 134 13.70 24.71 4.40
N GLY A 135 14.14 24.56 5.65
CA GLY A 135 13.33 24.05 6.77
C GLY A 135 11.88 24.55 6.82
N GLY A 136 10.98 23.69 7.31
CA GLY A 136 9.54 23.95 7.30
C GLY A 136 8.78 22.93 8.15
N GLY A 137 7.60 23.30 8.63
CA GLY A 137 6.71 22.49 9.48
C GLY A 137 5.79 21.54 8.70
N GLY A 138 4.50 21.46 9.06
CA GLY A 138 3.52 20.48 8.56
C GLY A 138 3.21 20.47 7.04
N GLU A 139 3.92 21.24 6.21
CA GLU A 139 3.75 21.26 4.74
C GLU A 139 4.20 19.95 4.07
N VAL A 140 5.24 19.30 4.59
CA VAL A 140 5.68 17.98 4.10
C VAL A 140 4.60 16.94 4.37
N LEU A 141 4.02 16.93 5.58
CA LEU A 141 2.89 16.06 5.92
C LEU A 141 1.70 16.33 5.00
N ARG A 142 1.37 17.61 4.78
CA ARG A 142 0.31 18.01 3.84
C ARG A 142 0.57 17.48 2.44
N SER A 143 1.81 17.51 1.95
CA SER A 143 2.18 16.98 0.63
C SER A 143 1.92 15.48 0.51
N TYR A 144 2.20 14.71 1.57
CA TYR A 144 1.85 13.28 1.62
C TYR A 144 0.35 13.06 1.64
N LEU A 145 -0.40 13.86 2.40
CA LEU A 145 -1.86 13.79 2.46
C LEU A 145 -2.52 14.15 1.12
N ASP A 146 -2.03 15.20 0.44
CA ASP A 146 -2.52 15.63 -0.87
C ASP A 146 -2.27 14.54 -1.92
N ALA A 147 -1.10 13.89 -1.90
CA ALA A 147 -0.80 12.74 -2.76
C ALA A 147 -1.71 11.54 -2.46
N ALA A 148 -1.89 11.18 -1.19
CA ALA A 148 -2.79 10.09 -0.80
C ALA A 148 -4.26 10.38 -1.17
N ALA A 149 -4.71 11.63 -0.99
CA ALA A 149 -6.06 12.06 -1.37
C ALA A 149 -6.26 11.99 -2.89
N ARG A 150 -5.25 12.35 -3.69
CA ARG A 150 -5.29 12.18 -5.15
C ARG A 150 -5.42 10.71 -5.54
N LEU A 151 -4.60 9.83 -4.95
CA LEU A 151 -4.64 8.38 -5.23
C LEU A 151 -5.93 7.70 -4.77
N LEU A 152 -6.59 8.22 -3.73
CA LEU A 152 -7.91 7.77 -3.28
C LEU A 152 -9.07 8.46 -4.01
N SER A 153 -8.81 9.39 -4.93
CA SER A 153 -9.87 10.13 -5.61
C SER A 153 -10.72 9.20 -6.46
N PRO A 154 -12.06 9.24 -6.34
CA PRO A 154 -12.96 8.49 -7.23
C PRO A 154 -12.87 8.89 -8.71
N SER A 155 -12.25 10.04 -9.01
CA SER A 155 -12.02 10.48 -10.39
C SER A 155 -10.84 9.77 -11.04
N LEU A 156 -9.95 9.16 -10.24
CA LEU A 156 -8.79 8.44 -10.72
C LEU A 156 -9.18 7.00 -11.03
N GLU A 157 -8.59 6.43 -12.07
CA GLU A 157 -8.81 5.01 -12.39
C GLU A 157 -8.31 4.08 -11.26
N ASP A 158 -8.94 2.91 -11.16
CA ASP A 158 -8.64 1.94 -10.11
C ASP A 158 -7.18 1.46 -10.15
N GLY A 159 -6.59 1.32 -11.34
CA GLY A 159 -5.20 0.90 -11.50
C GLY A 159 -4.21 1.86 -10.82
N ALA A 160 -4.33 3.16 -11.09
CA ALA A 160 -3.49 4.18 -10.46
C ALA A 160 -3.78 4.36 -8.95
N SER A 161 -4.94 3.94 -8.47
CA SER A 161 -5.30 4.04 -7.05
C SER A 161 -4.72 2.92 -6.20
N ALA A 162 -4.25 1.82 -6.79
CA ALA A 162 -3.69 0.67 -6.08
C ALA A 162 -2.47 1.06 -5.21
N PHE A 163 -1.75 2.11 -5.60
CA PHE A 163 -0.56 2.62 -4.91
C PHE A 163 -0.90 3.50 -3.70
N ALA A 164 -2.18 3.82 -3.46
CA ALA A 164 -2.62 4.51 -2.26
C ALA A 164 -2.32 3.70 -0.98
N ALA A 165 -2.57 2.38 -1.02
CA ALA A 165 -2.43 1.53 0.15
C ALA A 165 -0.97 1.40 0.65
N PRO A 166 0.03 1.14 -0.22
CA PRO A 166 1.44 1.16 0.18
C PRO A 166 1.89 2.49 0.80
N LEU A 167 1.50 3.63 0.19
CA LEU A 167 1.86 4.95 0.70
C LEU A 167 1.22 5.23 2.07
N LEU A 168 -0.09 5.01 2.21
CA LEU A 168 -0.81 5.19 3.47
C LEU A 168 -0.32 4.24 4.56
N GLY A 169 -0.02 2.99 4.20
CA GLY A 169 0.57 2.02 5.12
C GLY A 169 1.93 2.49 5.66
N GLN A 170 2.76 3.11 4.81
CA GLN A 170 4.02 3.70 5.24
C GLN A 170 3.81 4.92 6.14
N MET A 171 2.84 5.77 5.80
CA MET A 171 2.44 6.91 6.62
C MET A 171 2.03 6.46 8.02
N LEU A 172 1.11 5.50 8.14
CA LEU A 172 0.67 4.94 9.43
C LEU A 172 1.82 4.36 10.24
N ARG A 173 2.81 3.74 9.58
CA ARG A 173 3.98 3.15 10.24
C ARG A 173 4.97 4.21 10.74
N ARG A 174 5.27 5.23 9.93
CA ARG A 174 6.36 6.18 10.22
C ARG A 174 5.91 7.47 10.90
N LEU A 175 4.62 7.81 10.80
CA LEU A 175 4.05 9.04 11.33
C LEU A 175 2.82 8.79 12.24
N PRO A 176 2.85 7.81 13.16
CA PRO A 176 1.66 7.44 13.93
C PRO A 176 1.10 8.62 14.76
N GLY A 177 1.97 9.41 15.38
CA GLY A 177 1.58 10.58 16.18
C GLY A 177 0.95 11.71 15.36
N GLU A 178 1.49 11.98 14.17
CA GLU A 178 1.01 13.05 13.29
C GLU A 178 -0.29 12.68 12.56
N ILE A 179 -0.51 11.37 12.33
CA ILE A 179 -1.72 10.86 11.67
C ILE A 179 -2.87 10.69 12.65
N ALA A 180 -2.63 10.37 13.92
CA ALA A 180 -3.69 10.11 14.89
C ALA A 180 -4.80 11.18 14.91
N PRO A 181 -4.53 12.50 14.85
CA PRO A 181 -5.58 13.53 14.85
C PRO A 181 -6.46 13.53 13.59
N ILE A 182 -5.92 13.09 12.45
CA ILE A 182 -6.59 13.09 11.13
C ILE A 182 -7.01 11.69 10.67
N LEU A 183 -6.77 10.68 11.50
CA LEU A 183 -7.06 9.28 11.19
C LEU A 183 -8.52 9.06 10.76
N PRO A 184 -9.55 9.66 11.39
CA PRO A 184 -10.93 9.50 10.93
C PRO A 184 -11.17 9.95 9.48
N GLU A 185 -10.47 11.00 9.04
CA GLU A 185 -10.58 11.54 7.68
C GLU A 185 -9.92 10.60 6.66
N ILE A 186 -8.75 10.06 7.00
CA ILE A 186 -8.06 9.06 6.18
C ILE A 186 -8.92 7.79 6.07
N VAL A 187 -9.44 7.28 7.18
CA VAL A 187 -10.33 6.11 7.20
C VAL A 187 -11.57 6.37 6.35
N SER A 188 -12.19 7.54 6.46
CA SER A 188 -13.34 7.92 5.65
C SER A 188 -13.03 7.93 4.15
N ALA A 189 -11.87 8.47 3.75
CA ALA A 189 -11.42 8.47 2.36
C ALA A 189 -11.17 7.05 1.83
N VAL A 190 -10.56 6.17 2.63
CA VAL A 190 -10.34 4.76 2.28
C VAL A 190 -11.67 4.01 2.14
N VAL A 191 -12.61 4.19 3.09
CA VAL A 191 -13.97 3.62 3.02
C VAL A 191 -14.70 4.09 1.76
N ALA A 192 -14.63 5.39 1.45
CA ALA A 192 -15.20 5.95 0.22
C ALA A 192 -14.59 5.34 -1.04
N ARG A 193 -13.28 5.05 -1.04
CA ARG A 193 -12.64 4.39 -2.17
C ARG A 193 -13.05 2.93 -2.30
N VAL A 194 -13.11 2.18 -1.20
CA VAL A 194 -13.59 0.79 -1.16
C VAL A 194 -15.02 0.69 -1.70
N ALA A 195 -15.89 1.62 -1.33
CA ALA A 195 -17.28 1.64 -1.79
C ALA A 195 -17.45 1.81 -3.31
N ARG A 196 -16.47 2.45 -3.98
CA ARG A 196 -16.56 2.84 -5.40
C ARG A 196 -15.64 2.03 -6.32
N ALA A 197 -14.62 1.40 -5.76
CA ALA A 197 -13.69 0.57 -6.50
C ALA A 197 -14.42 -0.62 -7.16
N ARG A 198 -14.01 -0.96 -8.37
CA ARG A 198 -14.52 -2.09 -9.15
C ARG A 198 -13.47 -3.17 -9.37
N GLN A 199 -12.19 -2.82 -9.25
CA GLN A 199 -11.09 -3.78 -9.36
C GLN A 199 -10.88 -4.52 -8.02
N PRO A 200 -10.97 -5.87 -8.01
CA PRO A 200 -10.71 -6.68 -6.82
C PRO A 200 -9.37 -6.38 -6.15
N ASN A 201 -8.30 -6.27 -6.94
CA ASN A 201 -6.95 -6.01 -6.43
C ASN A 201 -6.85 -4.70 -5.65
N LEU A 202 -7.55 -3.64 -6.07
CA LEU A 202 -7.58 -2.38 -5.35
C LEU A 202 -8.30 -2.54 -4.00
N ILE A 203 -9.47 -3.20 -4.02
CA ILE A 203 -10.25 -3.43 -2.79
C ILE A 203 -9.43 -4.25 -1.80
N ALA A 204 -8.81 -5.34 -2.26
CA ALA A 204 -7.94 -6.19 -1.46
C ALA A 204 -6.73 -5.43 -0.90
N ALA A 205 -6.05 -4.61 -1.72
CA ALA A 205 -4.92 -3.80 -1.26
C ALA A 205 -5.31 -2.81 -0.16
N LEU A 206 -6.50 -2.17 -0.26
CA LEU A 206 -7.00 -1.25 0.76
C LEU A 206 -7.32 -1.95 2.09
N MET A 207 -7.55 -3.27 2.10
CA MET A 207 -7.76 -4.02 3.35
C MET A 207 -6.52 -4.00 4.25
N SER A 208 -5.32 -3.87 3.68
CA SER A 208 -4.07 -3.74 4.45
C SER A 208 -4.07 -2.52 5.39
N ILE A 209 -4.81 -1.45 5.06
CA ILE A 209 -4.94 -0.27 5.91
C ILE A 209 -5.75 -0.60 7.16
N PHE A 210 -6.93 -1.22 7.00
CA PHE A 210 -7.75 -1.65 8.13
C PHE A 210 -7.05 -2.73 8.95
N ALA A 211 -6.29 -3.63 8.32
CA ALA A 211 -5.50 -4.64 9.01
C ALA A 211 -4.46 -4.03 9.95
N ARG A 212 -3.72 -3.00 9.51
CA ARG A 212 -2.77 -2.28 10.37
C ARG A 212 -3.47 -1.59 11.53
N LEU A 213 -4.63 -0.99 11.30
CA LEU A 213 -5.42 -0.35 12.35
C LEU A 213 -5.98 -1.36 13.36
N ALA A 214 -6.42 -2.54 12.90
CA ALA A 214 -6.89 -3.62 13.75
C ALA A 214 -5.77 -4.12 14.67
N HIS A 215 -4.56 -4.29 14.13
CA HIS A 215 -3.39 -4.66 14.94
C HIS A 215 -2.96 -3.57 15.93
N ALA A 216 -3.24 -2.31 15.63
CA ALA A 216 -2.98 -1.21 16.57
C ALA A 216 -4.00 -1.17 17.70
N ASP A 217 -5.30 -1.18 17.36
CA ASP A 217 -6.41 -1.21 18.32
C ASP A 217 -7.70 -1.66 17.61
N CYS A 218 -8.08 -2.93 17.82
CA CYS A 218 -9.27 -3.54 17.23
C CYS A 218 -10.56 -2.82 17.66
N ASP A 219 -10.69 -2.49 18.95
CA ASP A 219 -11.92 -1.89 19.49
C ASP A 219 -12.08 -0.45 19.00
N ALA A 220 -10.99 0.31 18.93
CA ALA A 220 -11.00 1.65 18.35
C ALA A 220 -11.37 1.62 16.86
N LEU A 221 -10.83 0.67 16.07
CA LEU A 221 -11.18 0.51 14.67
C LEU A 221 -12.67 0.19 14.49
N VAL A 222 -13.18 -0.81 15.22
CA VAL A 222 -14.59 -1.21 15.14
C VAL A 222 -15.49 -0.06 15.57
N GLY A 223 -15.15 0.63 16.66
CA GLY A 223 -15.89 1.79 17.16
C GLY A 223 -15.94 2.95 16.16
N LEU A 224 -14.81 3.26 15.52
CA LEU A 224 -14.71 4.31 14.50
C LEU A 224 -15.58 3.96 13.28
N LEU A 225 -15.43 2.76 12.74
CA LEU A 225 -16.18 2.32 11.55
C LEU A 225 -17.68 2.17 11.82
N ALA A 226 -18.08 1.78 13.04
CA ALA A 226 -19.49 1.65 13.41
C ALA A 226 -20.21 3.00 13.48
N GLN A 227 -19.49 4.06 13.87
CA GLN A 227 -20.01 5.44 13.98
C GLN A 227 -19.94 6.20 12.65
N MET A 228 -19.15 5.73 11.70
CA MET A 228 -18.96 6.38 10.41
C MET A 228 -20.10 6.02 9.44
N PRO A 229 -20.75 7.02 8.80
CA PRO A 229 -21.80 6.76 7.83
C PRO A 229 -21.21 6.10 6.57
N VAL A 230 -22.06 5.38 5.85
CA VAL A 230 -21.69 4.91 4.51
C VAL A 230 -21.53 6.13 3.59
N PRO A 231 -20.43 6.22 2.81
CA PRO A 231 -20.22 7.30 1.86
C PRO A 231 -21.41 7.42 0.90
N SER A 232 -21.95 8.63 0.75
CA SER A 232 -23.02 8.90 -0.21
C SER A 232 -22.55 8.57 -1.64
N GLY A 233 -23.26 7.69 -2.32
CA GLY A 233 -22.98 7.26 -3.69
C GLY A 233 -24.04 6.29 -4.18
N ASP A 234 -24.05 6.03 -5.49
CA ASP A 234 -24.97 5.14 -6.20
C ASP A 234 -24.78 3.66 -5.80
N GLU A 235 -24.78 3.32 -4.50
CA GLU A 235 -25.04 1.95 -4.11
C GLU A 235 -26.46 1.63 -4.60
N PRO A 236 -26.64 0.66 -5.52
CA PRO A 236 -27.97 0.26 -5.91
C PRO A 236 -28.71 -0.18 -4.65
N GLU A 237 -29.97 0.24 -4.50
CA GLU A 237 -30.83 -0.08 -3.35
C GLU A 237 -30.88 -1.60 -3.04
N THR A 238 -30.50 -2.42 -4.02
CA THR A 238 -30.24 -3.85 -3.91
C THR A 238 -28.98 -4.19 -4.70
N ARG A 239 -27.94 -4.73 -4.04
CA ARG A 239 -26.79 -5.31 -4.74
C ARG A 239 -27.24 -6.56 -5.50
N GLU A 240 -26.62 -6.85 -6.65
CA GLU A 240 -27.00 -8.00 -7.49
C GLU A 240 -26.94 -9.35 -6.74
N ASP A 241 -26.16 -9.43 -5.66
CA ASP A 241 -25.99 -10.60 -4.79
C ASP A 241 -27.11 -10.78 -3.74
N GLY A 242 -28.08 -9.86 -3.67
CA GLY A 242 -29.22 -9.92 -2.75
C GLY A 242 -28.93 -9.47 -1.32
N VAL A 243 -27.75 -8.89 -1.06
CA VAL A 243 -27.38 -8.36 0.25
C VAL A 243 -27.92 -6.93 0.42
N ALA A 244 -28.54 -6.64 1.57
CA ALA A 244 -29.06 -5.31 1.92
C ALA A 244 -27.95 -4.24 1.87
N PRO A 245 -28.25 -2.96 1.59
CA PRO A 245 -27.24 -1.91 1.63
C PRO A 245 -26.59 -1.81 3.01
N SER A 246 -25.32 -1.39 3.04
CA SER A 246 -24.57 -1.30 4.29
C SER A 246 -25.13 -0.15 5.14
N ARG A 247 -25.24 -0.33 6.46
CA ARG A 247 -25.78 0.71 7.36
C ARG A 247 -24.73 1.70 7.86
N ASN A 248 -23.48 1.24 7.97
CA ASN A 248 -22.33 2.02 8.39
C ASN A 248 -21.05 1.52 7.69
N ALA A 249 -19.95 2.23 7.89
CA ALA A 249 -18.67 1.87 7.30
C ALA A 249 -18.17 0.50 7.76
N LEU A 250 -18.48 0.07 9.00
CA LEU A 250 -18.10 -1.25 9.52
C LEU A 250 -18.69 -2.38 8.66
N GLU A 251 -20.00 -2.31 8.40
CA GLU A 251 -20.69 -3.29 7.56
C GLU A 251 -20.14 -3.31 6.13
N LEU A 252 -19.84 -2.14 5.57
CA LEU A 252 -19.24 -2.02 4.24
C LEU A 252 -17.85 -2.66 4.17
N VAL A 253 -16.98 -2.31 5.12
CA VAL A 253 -15.59 -2.80 5.17
C VAL A 253 -15.55 -4.29 5.44
N LEU A 254 -16.31 -4.83 6.41
CA LEU A 254 -16.29 -6.26 6.70
C LEU A 254 -16.83 -7.10 5.54
N ARG A 255 -17.85 -6.61 4.83
CA ARG A 255 -18.36 -7.27 3.62
C ARG A 255 -17.32 -7.29 2.52
N ALA A 256 -16.67 -6.16 2.27
CA ALA A 256 -15.59 -6.08 1.28
C ALA A 256 -14.43 -6.98 1.67
N TRP A 257 -13.98 -6.91 2.92
CA TRP A 257 -12.86 -7.70 3.42
C TRP A 257 -13.13 -9.19 3.30
N CYS A 258 -14.29 -9.67 3.79
CA CYS A 258 -14.62 -11.10 3.69
C CYS A 258 -14.77 -11.58 2.24
N ALA A 259 -15.24 -10.71 1.33
CA ALA A 259 -15.41 -11.06 -0.08
C ALA A 259 -14.09 -11.09 -0.86
N TYR A 260 -13.17 -10.19 -0.54
CA TYR A 260 -11.93 -9.97 -1.30
C TYR A 260 -10.66 -10.43 -0.55
N GLN A 261 -10.77 -11.05 0.62
CA GLN A 261 -9.64 -11.67 1.31
C GLN A 261 -8.87 -12.68 0.41
N PRO A 262 -9.54 -13.53 -0.40
CA PRO A 262 -8.84 -14.44 -1.32
C PRO A 262 -8.09 -13.73 -2.46
N ASP A 263 -8.40 -12.46 -2.74
CA ASP A 263 -7.75 -11.65 -3.78
C ASP A 263 -6.51 -10.90 -3.26
N VAL A 264 -6.18 -11.01 -1.97
CA VAL A 264 -4.98 -10.40 -1.38
C VAL A 264 -3.74 -11.10 -1.93
N GLN A 265 -2.78 -10.30 -2.42
CA GLN A 265 -1.54 -10.79 -3.01
C GLN A 265 -0.33 -10.39 -2.17
N GLY A 266 0.71 -11.22 -2.21
CA GLY A 266 1.97 -11.00 -1.47
C GLY A 266 1.95 -11.63 -0.09
N ALA A 267 3.01 -12.38 0.25
CA ALA A 267 3.09 -13.15 1.48
C ALA A 267 2.91 -12.29 2.74
N PHE A 268 3.50 -11.09 2.75
CA PHE A 268 3.34 -10.16 3.86
C PHE A 268 1.89 -9.69 4.02
N ASP A 269 1.24 -9.22 2.96
CA ASP A 269 -0.13 -8.69 3.04
C ASP A 269 -1.16 -9.79 3.34
N ILE A 270 -0.93 -11.01 2.83
CA ILE A 270 -1.73 -12.20 3.20
C ILE A 270 -1.60 -12.44 4.71
N LYS A 271 -0.38 -12.50 5.26
CA LYS A 271 -0.15 -12.69 6.71
C LYS A 271 -0.77 -11.55 7.52
N LEU A 272 -0.57 -10.29 7.10
CA LEU A 272 -1.07 -9.09 7.77
C LEU A 272 -2.61 -9.08 7.85
N THR A 273 -3.28 -9.27 6.72
CA THR A 273 -4.75 -9.23 6.65
C THR A 273 -5.39 -10.44 7.32
N THR A 274 -4.84 -11.64 7.13
CA THR A 274 -5.34 -12.87 7.77
C THR A 274 -5.20 -12.81 9.28
N SER A 275 -4.03 -12.37 9.79
CA SER A 275 -3.83 -12.22 11.24
C SER A 275 -4.70 -11.11 11.84
N ALA A 276 -5.00 -10.04 11.08
CA ALA A 276 -5.92 -9.01 11.53
C ALA A 276 -7.37 -9.52 11.61
N LEU A 277 -7.80 -10.36 10.66
CA LEU A 277 -9.09 -11.05 10.74
C LEU A 277 -9.16 -11.97 11.96
N ALA A 278 -8.06 -12.66 12.29
CA ALA A 278 -7.96 -13.44 13.54
C ALA A 278 -8.06 -12.55 14.79
N ALA A 279 -7.40 -11.39 14.80
CA ALA A 279 -7.49 -10.43 15.91
C ALA A 279 -8.92 -9.89 16.08
N LEU A 280 -9.59 -9.55 14.97
CA LEU A 280 -10.99 -9.12 14.98
C LEU A 280 -11.90 -10.22 15.56
N LEU A 281 -11.77 -11.47 15.10
CA LEU A 281 -12.54 -12.59 15.64
C LEU A 281 -12.26 -12.82 17.14
N ALA A 282 -10.99 -12.75 17.54
CA ALA A 282 -10.56 -12.94 18.92
C ALA A 282 -11.04 -11.84 19.87
N SER A 283 -11.36 -10.63 19.36
CA SER A 283 -11.92 -9.55 20.17
C SER A 283 -13.29 -9.89 20.75
N GLY A 284 -14.02 -10.84 20.14
CA GLY A 284 -15.38 -11.20 20.56
C GLY A 284 -16.38 -10.05 20.49
N ASN A 285 -16.08 -9.00 19.70
CA ASN A 285 -16.90 -7.82 19.63
C ASN A 285 -18.25 -8.14 18.96
N PRO A 286 -19.40 -7.93 19.64
CA PRO A 286 -20.72 -8.33 19.15
C PRO A 286 -21.15 -7.57 17.89
N ALA A 287 -20.48 -6.46 17.55
CA ALA A 287 -20.72 -5.75 16.30
C ALA A 287 -20.39 -6.61 15.07
N LEU A 288 -19.47 -7.57 15.18
CA LEU A 288 -19.12 -8.49 14.10
C LEU A 288 -20.27 -9.46 13.78
N ASP A 289 -20.94 -9.99 14.81
CA ASP A 289 -22.08 -10.90 14.64
C ASP A 289 -23.30 -10.19 14.02
N ALA A 290 -23.43 -8.88 14.26
CA ALA A 290 -24.51 -8.05 13.73
C ALA A 290 -24.34 -7.72 12.23
N VAL A 291 -23.18 -8.01 11.64
CA VAL A 291 -22.88 -7.76 10.22
C VAL A 291 -23.11 -9.04 9.43
N GLY A 292 -24.10 -9.01 8.53
CA GLY A 292 -24.32 -10.08 7.58
C GLY A 292 -23.42 -9.94 6.35
N VAL A 293 -22.67 -10.98 6.02
CA VAL A 293 -21.80 -11.07 4.85
C VAL A 293 -22.24 -12.19 3.90
N ARG A 294 -21.74 -12.15 2.67
CA ARG A 294 -22.04 -13.13 1.63
C ARG A 294 -21.47 -14.51 2.02
N GLY A 295 -22.36 -15.49 2.14
CA GLY A 295 -22.04 -16.90 2.34
C GLY A 295 -22.04 -17.69 1.03
N GLU A 296 -22.54 -18.92 1.09
CA GLU A 296 -22.57 -19.83 -0.07
C GLU A 296 -23.61 -19.44 -1.12
N LEU A 297 -23.34 -19.81 -2.37
CA LEU A 297 -24.29 -19.70 -3.49
C LEU A 297 -25.53 -20.57 -3.23
N VAL A 298 -26.70 -19.96 -3.26
CA VAL A 298 -27.99 -20.66 -3.20
C VAL A 298 -28.21 -21.36 -4.54
N ILE A 299 -28.02 -22.68 -4.54
CA ILE A 299 -28.25 -23.51 -5.72
C ILE A 299 -29.74 -23.84 -5.79
N GLU A 300 -30.43 -23.32 -6.81
CA GLU A 300 -31.77 -23.81 -7.16
C GLU A 300 -31.63 -25.24 -7.71
N THR A 301 -31.88 -26.24 -6.87
CA THR A 301 -32.03 -27.63 -7.31
C THR A 301 -33.25 -27.74 -8.22
N GLY A 302 -33.04 -28.18 -9.47
CA GLY A 302 -34.14 -28.50 -10.38
C GLY A 302 -34.95 -29.71 -9.91
N GLU A 303 -36.02 -30.05 -10.63
CA GLU A 303 -36.99 -31.12 -10.29
C GLU A 303 -36.36 -32.51 -10.02
N THR A 304 -35.13 -32.74 -10.47
CA THR A 304 -34.39 -34.02 -10.29
C THR A 304 -33.34 -33.99 -9.16
N GLY A 305 -33.25 -32.91 -8.38
CA GLY A 305 -32.36 -32.81 -7.22
C GLY A 305 -30.85 -32.74 -7.55
N GLN A 306 -30.47 -32.68 -8.82
CA GLN A 306 -29.07 -32.55 -9.24
C GLN A 306 -28.67 -31.08 -9.39
N ARG A 307 -27.40 -30.78 -9.04
CA ARG A 307 -26.78 -29.46 -9.22
C ARG A 307 -26.77 -29.13 -10.72
N ALA A 308 -27.73 -28.33 -11.17
CA ALA A 308 -27.83 -27.94 -12.56
C ALA A 308 -26.65 -27.02 -12.92
N ILE A 309 -25.86 -27.37 -13.93
CA ILE A 309 -24.81 -26.50 -14.45
C ILE A 309 -25.47 -25.20 -14.94
N ARG A 310 -25.20 -24.10 -14.24
CA ARG A 310 -25.72 -22.77 -14.58
C ARG A 310 -24.76 -22.12 -15.58
N THR A 311 -25.08 -22.23 -16.86
CA THR A 311 -24.32 -21.55 -17.92
C THR A 311 -24.66 -20.05 -17.95
N ARG A 312 -23.78 -19.22 -18.53
CA ARG A 312 -23.97 -17.76 -18.66
C ARG A 312 -25.33 -17.39 -19.28
N ALA A 313 -25.82 -18.18 -20.23
CA ALA A 313 -27.14 -17.98 -20.86
C ALA A 313 -28.30 -18.25 -19.87
N LYS A 314 -28.17 -19.26 -19.01
CA LYS A 314 -29.17 -19.62 -18.00
C LYS A 314 -29.23 -18.58 -16.88
N ALA A 315 -28.08 -18.03 -16.46
CA ALA A 315 -28.00 -16.91 -15.52
C ALA A 315 -28.72 -15.67 -16.05
N ARG A 316 -28.54 -15.34 -17.34
CA ARG A 316 -29.25 -14.23 -17.99
C ARG A 316 -30.78 -14.38 -17.99
N ALA A 317 -31.29 -15.62 -17.96
CA ALA A 317 -32.72 -15.93 -17.99
C ALA A 317 -33.37 -16.07 -16.60
N THR A 318 -32.60 -16.44 -15.57
CA THR A 318 -33.12 -16.73 -14.22
C THR A 318 -32.80 -15.65 -13.18
N GLY A 319 -32.11 -14.58 -13.58
CA GLY A 319 -31.71 -13.49 -12.69
C GLY A 319 -30.32 -13.72 -12.07
N PRO A 320 -29.82 -12.79 -11.25
CA PRO A 320 -28.47 -12.89 -10.67
C PRO A 320 -28.32 -14.07 -9.72
N ASP A 321 -27.08 -14.40 -9.37
CA ASP A 321 -26.75 -15.41 -8.37
C ASP A 321 -27.21 -14.93 -6.98
N ARG A 322 -27.94 -15.79 -6.25
CA ARG A 322 -28.36 -15.51 -4.87
C ARG A 322 -27.40 -16.17 -3.91
N TYR A 323 -27.02 -15.48 -2.86
CA TYR A 323 -26.13 -16.01 -1.82
C TYR A 323 -26.85 -16.07 -0.48
N THR A 324 -26.48 -17.04 0.34
CA THR A 324 -26.85 -17.03 1.76
C THR A 324 -26.19 -15.85 2.46
N THR A 325 -26.79 -15.37 3.53
CA THR A 325 -26.17 -14.37 4.41
C THR A 325 -25.78 -15.05 5.71
N VAL A 326 -24.51 -14.91 6.10
CA VAL A 326 -23.97 -15.45 7.35
C VAL A 326 -23.38 -14.32 8.20
N PRO A 327 -23.29 -14.46 9.53
CA PRO A 327 -22.58 -13.48 10.36
C PRO A 327 -21.11 -13.33 9.94
N ALA A 328 -20.56 -12.11 10.04
CA ALA A 328 -19.18 -11.84 9.66
C ALA A 328 -18.20 -12.71 10.47
N ALA A 329 -18.43 -12.88 11.77
CA ALA A 329 -17.59 -13.75 12.62
C ALA A 329 -17.50 -15.19 12.09
N THR A 330 -18.63 -15.76 11.63
CA THR A 330 -18.66 -17.10 11.03
C THR A 330 -17.85 -17.16 9.74
N LYS A 331 -18.00 -16.16 8.86
CA LYS A 331 -17.24 -16.12 7.60
C LYS A 331 -15.74 -15.89 7.83
N ILE A 332 -15.39 -15.08 8.83
CA ILE A 332 -13.99 -14.88 9.24
C ILE A 332 -13.38 -16.20 9.69
N LEU A 333 -14.08 -16.99 10.51
CA LEU A 333 -13.60 -18.31 10.93
C LEU A 333 -13.37 -19.26 9.75
N GLU A 334 -14.27 -19.26 8.76
CA GLU A 334 -14.12 -20.02 7.52
C GLU A 334 -12.85 -19.60 6.75
N LEU A 335 -12.65 -18.30 6.52
CA LEU A 335 -11.46 -17.77 5.85
C LEU A 335 -10.16 -18.11 6.59
N LEU A 336 -10.18 -18.08 7.93
CA LEU A 336 -9.02 -18.47 8.74
C LEU A 336 -8.72 -19.97 8.64
N ALA A 337 -9.75 -20.82 8.57
CA ALA A 337 -9.57 -22.24 8.37
C ALA A 337 -8.97 -22.55 7.00
N ASP A 338 -9.47 -21.89 5.94
CA ASP A 338 -8.93 -21.99 4.58
C ASP A 338 -7.45 -21.55 4.54
N ALA A 339 -7.12 -20.41 5.15
CA ALA A 339 -5.75 -19.92 5.20
C ALA A 339 -4.78 -20.89 5.92
N VAL A 340 -5.24 -21.57 6.97
CA VAL A 340 -4.43 -22.61 7.65
C VAL A 340 -4.21 -23.82 6.76
N LEU A 341 -5.24 -24.27 6.03
CA LEU A 341 -5.12 -25.38 5.09
C LEU A 341 -4.14 -25.05 3.96
N GLU A 342 -4.28 -23.87 3.35
CA GLU A 342 -3.37 -23.38 2.32
C GLU A 342 -1.91 -23.30 2.82
N ALA A 343 -1.70 -22.79 4.04
CA ALA A 343 -0.37 -22.73 4.64
C ALA A 343 0.23 -24.13 4.90
N GLN A 344 -0.59 -25.10 5.29
CA GLN A 344 -0.15 -26.50 5.47
C GLN A 344 0.21 -27.15 4.14
N GLU A 345 -0.58 -26.94 3.10
CA GLU A 345 -0.31 -27.44 1.75
C GLU A 345 0.99 -26.85 1.18
N ALA A 346 1.20 -25.53 1.35
CA ALA A 346 2.43 -24.85 0.94
C ALA A 346 3.68 -25.39 1.68
N ALA A 347 3.56 -25.67 2.99
CA ALA A 347 4.64 -26.26 3.78
C ALA A 347 4.98 -27.69 3.32
N LEU A 348 3.96 -28.51 3.04
CA LEU A 348 4.14 -29.89 2.54
C LEU A 348 4.74 -29.95 1.13
N ALA A 349 4.44 -28.96 0.28
CA ALA A 349 4.99 -28.83 -1.06
C ALA A 349 6.47 -28.40 -1.10
N GLY A 350 7.12 -28.24 0.06
CA GLY A 350 8.50 -27.75 0.14
C GLY A 350 8.63 -26.24 -0.13
N GLY A 351 7.51 -25.52 -0.20
CA GLY A 351 7.46 -24.06 -0.36
C GLY A 351 7.79 -23.28 0.92
N GLY A 352 8.01 -23.95 2.04
CA GLY A 352 8.36 -23.33 3.32
C GLY A 352 9.81 -22.85 3.46
N GLY A 353 10.58 -22.77 2.36
CA GLY A 353 12.03 -22.52 2.39
C GLY A 353 12.51 -21.44 1.41
N GLY A 354 11.69 -20.42 1.13
CA GLY A 354 12.05 -19.34 0.21
C GLY A 354 11.43 -17.99 0.56
N ASP A 355 11.32 -17.67 1.85
CA ASP A 355 10.89 -16.34 2.35
C ASP A 355 12.09 -15.39 2.55
N ASP A 356 13.26 -15.71 1.96
CA ASP A 356 14.51 -14.95 2.08
C ASP A 356 14.65 -13.78 1.07
N GLU A 357 13.54 -13.26 0.53
CA GLU A 357 13.59 -12.08 -0.37
C GLU A 357 12.93 -10.83 0.19
N TRP A 358 12.48 -10.83 1.46
CA TRP A 358 11.81 -9.66 2.06
C TRP A 358 12.25 -9.26 3.47
N GLU A 359 13.47 -9.63 3.89
CA GLU A 359 14.17 -8.92 4.97
C GLU A 359 15.10 -7.82 4.43
N SER A 360 14.48 -6.69 4.07
CA SER A 360 15.03 -5.37 4.41
C SER A 360 13.96 -4.53 5.13
N GLU A 361 13.10 -5.17 5.94
CA GLU A 361 12.28 -4.51 6.96
C GLU A 361 12.89 -4.65 8.37
N GLY A 362 14.15 -5.07 8.50
CA GLY A 362 14.94 -4.92 9.72
C GLY A 362 15.63 -3.55 9.75
N ASP A 363 14.87 -2.49 10.06
CA ASP A 363 15.44 -1.18 10.41
C ASP A 363 16.07 -1.34 11.80
N SER A 364 17.40 -1.42 11.86
CA SER A 364 18.14 -1.33 13.11
C SER A 364 18.00 0.09 13.62
N ASP A 365 16.99 0.36 14.45
CA ASP A 365 16.92 1.54 15.30
C ASP A 365 18.09 1.46 16.30
N GLY A 366 19.27 1.91 15.84
CA GLY A 366 20.42 2.19 16.67
C GLY A 366 20.21 3.50 17.41
N ASP A 367 19.36 3.47 18.43
CA ASP A 367 19.35 4.49 19.48
C ASP A 367 20.61 4.29 20.33
N ASP A 368 21.72 4.89 19.91
CA ASP A 368 22.93 5.04 20.71
C ASP A 368 22.71 6.18 21.73
N ASP A 369 21.91 5.90 22.75
CA ASP A 369 21.93 6.69 24.00
C ASP A 369 23.16 6.24 24.81
N GLY A 370 24.31 6.81 24.46
CA GLY A 370 25.55 6.72 25.24
C GLY A 370 25.41 7.43 26.59
N ASP A 371 24.87 6.72 27.57
CA ASP A 371 24.99 7.04 29.00
C ASP A 371 26.43 6.71 29.46
N ASP A 372 27.32 7.70 29.36
CA ASP A 372 28.64 7.65 29.99
C ASP A 372 28.50 7.78 31.52
N GLY A 373 28.12 6.66 32.14
CA GLY A 373 28.14 6.44 33.58
C GLY A 373 29.54 6.14 34.09
N ASP A 374 30.15 7.15 34.71
CA ASP A 374 31.31 7.09 35.60
C ASP A 374 31.23 5.93 36.63
N GLY A 375 32.34 5.23 36.84
CA GLY A 375 32.40 4.05 37.72
C GLY A 375 33.83 3.50 37.89
N GLY A 376 34.59 4.16 38.77
CA GLY A 376 36.02 3.93 38.98
C GLY A 376 36.47 2.59 39.57
N GLY A 377 37.79 2.40 39.48
CA GLY A 377 38.53 1.34 40.15
C GLY A 377 40.03 1.64 40.15
N SER A 378 40.54 2.23 41.23
CA SER A 378 41.94 2.19 41.65
C SER A 378 41.98 1.96 43.15
#